data_AF-A0A1B9VKS4-F1
#
_entry.id   AF-A0A1B9VKS4-F1
#
_cell.length_a   1.000
_cell.length_b   1.000
_cell.length_c   1.000
_cell.angle_alpha   90.00
_cell.angle_beta   90.00
_cell.angle_gamma   90.00
#
_symmetry.space_group_name_H-M   'P 1'
#
loop_
_entity.id
_entity.type
_entity.pdbx_description
1 polymer ?
#
loop_
_entity_poly.entity_id
_entity_poly.type
_entity_poly.pdbx_seq_one_letter_code
_entity_poly.pdbx_strand_id
1 'polypeptide(L)'
;MADSSFFQSYKGSVQPGDLFTIHRRGRSVAMVAASDDLEIVINDGSRSRFFAGASLSFDVEFEKIQIFNPNATAATFELWTAMGRVDDNRLTASGDLNVIDPNTGDSFANVIAKNAEILAMMQSDTDQGHPVKVLGENAATAGFIASSVEIISPLLNTNGVIVRHASILTAASYAAGLFYGASAPGSMVSNHALIRSSNAVPVHDGQFLLSAGLGLWALSTVVNGYYTVSWDYLP
;
A
#
# COMPACT_ATOMS: atom_id res chain seq x y z
N MET A 1 -15.96 44.21 7.68
CA MET A 1 -16.82 43.96 8.86
C MET A 1 -15.99 43.16 9.85
N ALA A 2 -15.93 43.65 11.09
CA ALA A 2 -15.40 43.07 12.33
C ALA A 2 -14.21 42.10 12.24
N ASP A 3 -13.03 42.66 12.44
CA ASP A 3 -11.88 41.95 13.01
C ASP A 3 -12.27 41.53 14.44
N SER A 4 -12.65 40.26 14.63
CA SER A 4 -12.98 39.71 15.95
C SER A 4 -11.90 38.74 16.37
N SER A 5 -10.87 39.26 17.04
CA SER A 5 -9.92 38.45 17.80
C SER A 5 -10.70 37.57 18.78
N PHE A 6 -10.69 36.25 18.58
CA PHE A 6 -11.41 35.26 19.42
C PHE A 6 -11.00 35.30 20.90
N PHE A 7 -9.82 35.82 21.20
CA PHE A 7 -9.26 35.94 22.54
C PHE A 7 -8.87 37.39 22.82
N GLN A 8 -9.18 37.86 24.03
CA GLN A 8 -8.63 39.11 24.55
C GLN A 8 -7.48 38.79 25.50
N SER A 9 -6.30 39.33 25.21
CA SER A 9 -5.13 39.21 26.07
C SER A 9 -5.06 40.35 27.09
N TYR A 10 -4.62 40.00 28.30
CA TYR A 10 -4.35 40.88 29.42
C TYR A 10 -2.97 40.57 29.97
N LYS A 11 -2.13 41.59 30.13
CA LYS A 11 -0.82 41.47 30.77
C LYS A 11 -0.74 42.42 31.94
N GLY A 12 -0.09 42.00 33.01
CA GLY A 12 0.03 42.83 34.20
C GLY A 12 1.01 42.28 35.22
N SER A 13 1.16 43.04 36.29
CA SER A 13 1.89 42.64 37.50
C SER A 13 0.98 42.80 38.71
N VAL A 14 1.06 41.88 39.65
CA VAL A 14 0.30 41.89 40.90
C VAL A 14 1.25 41.77 42.09
N GLN A 15 1.11 42.68 43.06
CA GLN A 15 1.92 42.68 44.28
C GLN A 15 1.51 41.54 45.22
N PRO A 16 2.38 41.12 46.14
CA PRO A 16 2.04 40.15 47.19
C PRO A 16 0.75 40.50 47.92
N GLY A 17 -0.21 39.58 47.97
CA GLY A 17 -1.49 39.77 48.68
C GLY A 17 -2.53 40.63 47.96
N ASP A 18 -2.22 41.18 46.77
CA ASP A 18 -3.13 42.01 46.00
C ASP A 18 -3.97 41.20 45.00
N LEU A 19 -5.06 41.84 44.53
CA LEU A 19 -5.95 41.34 43.48
C LEU A 19 -5.87 42.22 42.25
N PHE A 20 -5.57 41.61 41.10
CA PHE A 20 -5.76 42.25 39.80
C PHE A 20 -7.13 41.87 39.23
N THR A 21 -7.99 42.84 38.94
CA THR A 21 -9.37 42.56 38.49
C THR A 21 -9.56 42.89 37.01
N ILE A 22 -10.03 41.90 36.25
CA ILE A 22 -10.44 42.04 34.86
C ILE A 22 -11.97 42.06 34.79
N HIS A 23 -12.53 43.23 34.46
CA HIS A 23 -13.96 43.46 34.32
C HIS A 23 -14.44 43.04 32.93
N ARG A 24 -14.40 41.74 32.66
CA ARG A 24 -14.85 41.19 31.39
C ARG A 24 -15.62 39.90 31.59
N ARG A 25 -16.74 39.83 30.89
CA ARG A 25 -17.54 38.63 30.72
C ARG A 25 -16.83 37.60 29.85
N GLY A 26 -16.95 36.33 30.22
CA GLY A 26 -16.37 35.23 29.46
C GLY A 26 -16.79 33.86 29.97
N ARG A 27 -16.42 32.81 29.23
CA ARG A 27 -16.68 31.40 29.58
C ARG A 27 -15.42 30.58 29.66
N SER A 28 -14.28 31.14 29.25
CA SER A 28 -12.98 30.51 29.39
C SER A 28 -11.89 31.51 29.72
N VAL A 29 -10.88 31.01 30.42
CA VAL A 29 -9.68 31.75 30.83
C VAL A 29 -8.47 30.84 30.74
N ALA A 30 -7.38 31.35 30.18
CA ALA A 30 -6.11 30.66 30.11
C ALA A 30 -4.99 31.56 30.62
N MET A 31 -4.18 31.05 31.54
CA MET A 31 -2.92 31.67 31.93
C MET A 31 -1.87 31.26 30.92
N VAL A 32 -1.39 32.20 30.11
CA VAL A 32 -0.40 31.92 29.06
C VAL A 32 1.01 31.97 29.62
N ALA A 33 1.27 32.95 30.47
CA ALA A 33 2.55 33.10 31.16
C ALA A 33 2.31 33.62 32.56
N ALA A 34 3.09 33.14 33.51
CA ALA A 34 3.16 33.67 34.86
C ALA A 34 4.60 33.51 35.37
N SER A 35 5.11 34.50 36.09
CA SER A 35 6.45 34.42 36.69
C SER A 35 6.48 33.56 37.95
N ASP A 36 5.32 33.23 38.52
CA ASP A 36 5.15 32.40 39.71
C ASP A 36 3.72 31.79 39.73
N ASP A 37 3.45 30.91 40.69
CA ASP A 37 2.12 30.33 40.92
C ASP A 37 1.13 31.38 41.44
N LEU A 38 0.09 31.68 40.67
CA LEU A 38 -0.96 32.61 41.08
C LEU A 38 -2.23 31.87 41.49
N GLU A 39 -3.23 32.61 41.95
CA GLU A 39 -4.57 32.07 42.18
C GLU A 39 -5.60 32.83 41.34
N ILE A 40 -6.55 32.10 40.78
CA ILE A 40 -7.71 32.69 40.10
C ILE A 40 -8.91 32.74 41.05
N VAL A 41 -9.61 33.86 41.02
CA VAL A 41 -10.82 34.13 41.79
C VAL A 41 -11.95 34.51 40.84
N ILE A 42 -13.08 33.82 40.98
CA ILE A 42 -14.21 33.94 40.04
C ILE A 42 -15.49 34.07 40.84
N ASN A 43 -16.41 34.94 40.39
CA ASN A 43 -17.80 35.15 40.83
C ASN A 43 -18.15 35.04 42.35
N ASP A 44 -17.95 33.89 42.99
CA ASP A 44 -18.26 33.57 44.39
C ASP A 44 -17.12 33.87 45.38
N GLY A 45 -15.95 34.27 44.88
CA GLY A 45 -14.77 34.56 45.70
C GLY A 45 -13.93 33.33 46.07
N SER A 46 -14.29 32.15 45.56
CA SER A 46 -13.47 30.95 45.64
C SER A 46 -12.13 31.17 44.93
N ARG A 47 -11.07 30.59 45.50
CA ARG A 47 -9.71 30.71 44.95
C ARG A 47 -9.19 29.34 44.55
N SER A 48 -8.55 29.28 43.40
CA SER A 48 -7.89 28.06 42.93
C SER A 48 -6.53 28.41 42.35
N ARG A 49 -5.55 27.51 42.52
CA ARG A 49 -4.21 27.69 41.96
C ARG A 49 -4.28 27.77 40.44
N PHE A 50 -3.57 28.75 39.87
CA PHE A 50 -3.59 29.07 38.46
C PHE A 50 -2.19 29.49 38.01
N PHE A 51 -1.54 28.61 37.25
CA PHE A 51 -0.14 28.70 36.85
C PHE A 51 0.00 28.80 35.32
N ALA A 52 1.18 29.13 34.82
CA ALA A 52 1.43 29.23 33.38
C ALA A 52 1.04 27.94 32.64
N GLY A 53 0.25 28.08 31.58
CA GLY A 53 -0.32 26.97 30.81
C GLY A 53 -1.65 26.42 31.36
N ALA A 54 -2.09 26.83 32.55
CA ALA A 54 -3.37 26.41 33.08
C ALA A 54 -4.53 27.09 32.33
N SER A 55 -5.60 26.33 32.07
CA SER A 55 -6.83 26.83 31.46
C SER A 55 -8.06 26.31 32.18
N LEU A 56 -9.06 27.17 32.33
CA LEU A 56 -10.36 26.83 32.92
C LEU A 56 -11.48 27.22 31.97
N SER A 57 -12.47 26.35 31.91
CA SER A 57 -13.69 26.50 31.11
C SER A 57 -14.89 26.36 32.04
N PHE A 58 -15.87 27.26 31.88
CA PHE A 58 -17.03 27.35 32.76
C PHE A 58 -18.31 27.09 31.98
N ASP A 59 -19.21 26.30 32.57
CA ASP A 59 -20.54 26.05 32.00
C ASP A 59 -21.40 27.31 32.00
N VAL A 60 -21.22 28.18 32.99
CA VAL A 60 -21.89 29.46 33.12
C VAL A 60 -20.88 30.59 32.90
N GLU A 61 -21.31 31.67 32.27
CA GLU A 61 -20.49 32.87 32.05
C GLU A 61 -20.05 33.49 33.39
N PHE A 62 -18.77 33.83 33.50
CA PHE A 62 -18.27 34.68 34.56
C PHE A 62 -18.41 36.15 34.19
N GLU A 63 -18.68 37.02 35.16
CA GLU A 63 -18.81 38.46 34.90
C GLU A 63 -17.47 39.20 35.01
N LYS A 64 -16.58 38.67 35.86
CA LYS A 64 -15.23 39.18 36.08
C LYS A 64 -14.31 38.03 36.49
N ILE A 65 -13.02 38.23 36.27
CA ILE A 65 -11.96 37.38 36.81
C ILE A 65 -11.05 38.25 37.65
N GLN A 66 -10.57 37.70 38.77
CA GLN A 66 -9.54 38.33 39.56
C GLN A 66 -8.35 37.38 39.70
N ILE A 67 -7.15 37.94 39.68
CA ILE A 67 -5.89 37.21 39.86
C ILE A 67 -5.29 37.65 41.18
N PHE A 68 -5.11 36.70 42.08
CA PHE A 68 -4.52 36.90 43.39
C PHE A 68 -3.08 36.39 43.39
N ASN A 69 -2.19 37.13 44.05
CA ASN A 69 -0.81 36.71 44.25
C ASN A 69 -0.59 36.24 45.69
N PRO A 70 -0.52 34.91 45.94
CA PRO A 70 -0.24 34.38 47.28
C PRO A 70 1.24 34.46 47.67
N ASN A 71 2.13 34.84 46.75
CA ASN A 71 3.57 34.76 46.96
C ASN A 71 4.14 35.98 47.67
N ALA A 72 5.37 35.84 48.19
CA ALA A 72 6.09 36.90 48.90
C ALA A 72 6.68 37.98 47.97
N THR A 73 6.69 37.75 46.64
CA THR A 73 7.24 38.66 45.64
C THR A 73 6.20 39.04 44.58
N ALA A 74 6.36 40.21 43.97
CA ALA A 74 5.51 40.63 42.86
C ALA A 74 5.61 39.63 41.70
N ALA A 75 4.47 39.32 41.09
CA ALA A 75 4.39 38.35 40.00
C ALA A 75 3.79 39.02 38.76
N THR A 76 4.35 38.70 37.60
CA THR A 76 3.82 39.11 36.30
C THR A 76 2.99 38.00 35.68
N PHE A 77 1.97 38.35 34.92
CA PHE A 77 1.13 37.39 34.21
C PHE A 77 0.75 37.87 32.82
N GLU A 78 0.44 36.91 31.95
CA GLU A 78 -0.31 37.08 30.71
C GLU A 78 -1.46 36.07 30.72
N LEU A 79 -2.67 36.60 30.53
CA LEU A 79 -3.91 35.83 30.64
C LEU A 79 -4.84 36.17 29.48
N TRP A 80 -5.46 35.15 28.93
CA TRP A 80 -6.40 35.27 27.82
C TRP A 80 -7.81 34.90 28.28
N THR A 81 -8.80 35.69 27.89
CA THR A 81 -10.22 35.40 28.13
C THR A 81 -10.97 35.25 26.82
N ALA A 82 -11.95 34.35 26.76
CA ALA A 82 -12.86 34.23 25.62
C ALA A 82 -14.31 33.96 26.05
N MET A 83 -15.25 34.31 25.18
CA MET A 83 -16.69 34.05 25.35
C MET A 83 -17.10 32.62 24.98
N GLY A 84 -16.24 31.89 24.27
CA GLY A 84 -16.42 30.46 23.98
C GLY A 84 -15.88 29.57 25.10
N ARG A 85 -16.39 28.34 25.18
CA ARG A 85 -15.78 27.30 26.01
C ARG A 85 -14.50 26.83 25.32
N VAL A 86 -13.39 26.75 26.04
CA VAL A 86 -12.20 26.00 25.59
C VAL A 86 -12.48 24.55 25.95
N ASP A 87 -13.47 23.95 25.30
CA ASP A 87 -13.39 22.52 25.04
C ASP A 87 -12.34 22.41 23.96
N ASP A 88 -11.24 21.73 24.28
CA ASP A 88 -10.10 21.60 23.40
C ASP A 88 -10.48 20.82 22.13
N ASN A 89 -11.10 21.52 21.20
CA ASN A 89 -11.22 21.14 19.80
C ASN A 89 -10.03 21.68 19.00
N ARG A 90 -8.94 22.15 19.65
CA ARG A 90 -7.73 22.57 18.94
C ARG A 90 -6.82 21.38 18.60
N LEU A 91 -7.09 20.20 19.16
CA LEU A 91 -6.63 18.90 18.65
C LEU A 91 -7.63 18.21 17.72
N THR A 92 -8.86 18.71 17.62
CA THR A 92 -9.81 18.27 16.60
C THR A 92 -9.62 19.17 15.40
N ALA A 93 -8.62 18.86 14.56
CA ALA A 93 -8.61 19.38 13.20
C ALA A 93 -9.89 18.89 12.51
N SER A 94 -10.96 19.67 12.59
CA SER A 94 -12.20 19.42 11.85
C SER A 94 -12.00 19.94 10.43
N GLY A 95 -11.18 19.22 9.70
CA GLY A 95 -10.91 19.31 8.28
C GLY A 95 -10.39 17.95 7.87
N ASP A 96 -10.51 17.58 6.59
CA ASP A 96 -10.00 16.29 6.12
C ASP A 96 -8.49 16.22 6.41
N LEU A 97 -8.13 15.48 7.47
CA LEU A 97 -6.74 15.23 7.85
C LEU A 97 -6.13 14.29 6.80
N ASN A 98 -5.49 14.89 5.81
CA ASN A 98 -4.75 14.14 4.81
C ASN A 98 -3.31 13.94 5.29
N VAL A 99 -2.96 12.69 5.59
CA VAL A 99 -1.57 12.30 5.86
C VAL A 99 -0.86 12.16 4.52
N ILE A 100 0.23 12.91 4.33
CA ILE A 100 0.98 13.03 3.07
C ILE A 100 2.41 12.51 3.27
N ASP A 101 2.93 11.72 2.33
CA ASP A 101 4.35 11.32 2.32
C ASP A 101 5.24 12.56 2.06
N PRO A 102 6.19 12.88 2.95
CA PRO A 102 7.04 14.07 2.84
C PRO A 102 7.99 14.05 1.64
N ASN A 103 8.30 12.88 1.07
CA ASN A 103 9.23 12.76 -0.06
C ASN A 103 8.52 12.82 -1.42
N THR A 104 7.27 12.36 -1.48
CA THR A 104 6.53 12.18 -2.75
C THR A 104 5.30 13.07 -2.87
N GLY A 105 4.79 13.62 -1.76
CA GLY A 105 3.59 14.45 -1.74
C GLY A 105 2.27 13.67 -1.90
N ASP A 106 2.31 12.34 -1.85
CA ASP A 106 1.12 11.49 -1.97
C ASP A 106 0.39 11.32 -0.63
N SER A 107 -0.94 11.46 -0.64
CA SER A 107 -1.78 11.24 0.55
C SER A 107 -2.13 9.77 0.80
N PHE A 108 -2.52 9.38 2.01
CA PHE A 108 -3.10 8.05 2.28
C PHE A 108 -4.33 7.76 1.41
N ALA A 109 -5.11 8.78 1.04
CA ALA A 109 -6.22 8.63 0.10
C ALA A 109 -5.72 8.28 -1.32
N ASN A 110 -4.55 8.78 -1.73
CA ASN A 110 -3.90 8.37 -2.97
C ASN A 110 -3.39 6.93 -2.88
N VAL A 111 -2.92 6.48 -1.71
CA VAL A 111 -2.51 5.08 -1.49
C VAL A 111 -3.73 4.14 -1.48
N ILE A 112 -4.85 4.55 -0.89
CA ILE A 112 -6.11 3.79 -0.93
C ILE A 112 -6.68 3.78 -2.35
N ALA A 113 -6.64 4.90 -3.08
CA ALA A 113 -7.03 4.96 -4.48
C ALA A 113 -6.13 4.07 -5.35
N LYS A 114 -4.80 4.09 -5.14
CA LYS A 114 -3.86 3.16 -5.78
C LYS A 114 -4.14 1.71 -5.38
N ASN A 115 -4.47 1.42 -4.13
CA ASN A 115 -4.85 0.07 -3.71
C ASN A 115 -6.20 -0.37 -4.27
N ALA A 116 -7.15 0.55 -4.46
CA ALA A 116 -8.42 0.31 -5.12
C ALA A 116 -8.23 0.14 -6.64
N GLU A 117 -7.28 0.85 -7.25
CA GLU A 117 -6.84 0.62 -8.63
C GLU A 117 -6.10 -0.70 -8.76
N ILE A 118 -5.27 -1.10 -7.80
CA ILE A 118 -4.61 -2.41 -7.76
C ILE A 118 -5.65 -3.51 -7.55
N LEU A 119 -6.61 -3.34 -6.64
CA LEU A 119 -7.74 -4.25 -6.46
C LEU A 119 -8.64 -4.28 -7.70
N ALA A 120 -8.87 -3.15 -8.36
CA ALA A 120 -9.63 -3.07 -9.61
C ALA A 120 -8.83 -3.59 -10.81
N MET A 121 -7.50 -3.62 -10.76
CA MET A 121 -6.64 -4.33 -11.72
C MET A 121 -6.61 -5.83 -11.42
N MET A 122 -6.68 -6.23 -10.15
CA MET A 122 -6.78 -7.64 -9.73
C MET A 122 -8.19 -8.21 -9.93
N GLN A 123 -9.22 -7.37 -9.83
CA GLN A 123 -10.64 -7.63 -10.11
C GLN A 123 -11.05 -7.11 -11.50
N SER A 124 -10.08 -6.64 -12.30
CA SER A 124 -10.28 -6.40 -13.72
C SER A 124 -10.39 -7.79 -14.33
N ASP A 125 -11.62 -8.32 -14.25
CA ASP A 125 -12.09 -9.46 -15.00
C ASP A 125 -11.98 -9.22 -16.51
N THR A 126 -11.49 -8.05 -16.96
CA THR A 126 -11.10 -7.81 -18.36
C THR A 126 -9.78 -8.47 -18.75
N ASP A 127 -8.84 -8.73 -17.83
CA ASP A 127 -7.67 -9.60 -18.15
C ASP A 127 -8.00 -11.09 -17.98
N GLN A 128 -9.00 -11.45 -17.16
CA GLN A 128 -9.54 -12.82 -17.09
C GLN A 128 -10.64 -13.09 -18.13
N GLY A 129 -11.13 -12.03 -18.78
CA GLY A 129 -12.26 -12.01 -19.71
C GLY A 129 -11.86 -11.62 -21.13
N HIS A 130 -10.56 -11.62 -21.45
CA HIS A 130 -10.21 -12.10 -22.77
C HIS A 130 -10.91 -13.46 -22.89
N PRO A 131 -11.86 -13.66 -23.82
CA PRO A 131 -12.34 -15.00 -24.06
C PRO A 131 -11.06 -15.80 -24.22
N VAL A 132 -10.87 -16.84 -23.41
CA VAL A 132 -9.84 -17.84 -23.65
C VAL A 132 -10.14 -18.24 -25.07
N LYS A 133 -9.45 -17.60 -26.01
CA LYS A 133 -9.56 -17.92 -27.41
C LYS A 133 -9.03 -19.32 -27.35
N VAL A 134 -9.91 -20.29 -27.57
CA VAL A 134 -9.49 -21.65 -27.82
C VAL A 134 -8.66 -21.49 -29.08
N LEU A 135 -7.36 -21.27 -28.87
CA LEU A 135 -6.39 -21.29 -29.92
C LEU A 135 -6.54 -22.68 -30.54
N GLY A 136 -6.51 -22.74 -31.87
CA GLY A 136 -6.77 -24.01 -32.55
C GLY A 136 -5.79 -25.04 -32.05
N GLU A 137 -6.32 -26.07 -31.37
CA GLU A 137 -5.49 -27.12 -30.78
C GLU A 137 -4.81 -27.88 -31.91
N ASN A 138 -3.48 -27.72 -32.00
CA ASN A 138 -2.66 -28.57 -32.85
C ASN A 138 -2.18 -29.71 -31.97
N ALA A 139 -2.50 -30.95 -32.37
CA ALA A 139 -2.02 -32.15 -31.71
C ALA A 139 -1.26 -33.01 -32.70
N ALA A 140 -0.08 -33.47 -32.31
CA ALA A 140 0.70 -34.42 -33.09
C ALA A 140 1.00 -35.66 -32.25
N THR A 141 0.61 -36.81 -32.79
CA THR A 141 1.00 -38.13 -32.32
C THR A 141 1.69 -38.84 -33.47
N ALA A 142 2.99 -39.11 -33.34
CA ALA A 142 3.72 -39.81 -34.38
C ALA A 142 4.81 -40.72 -33.81
N GLY A 143 5.18 -41.71 -34.61
CA GLY A 143 6.36 -42.53 -34.37
C GLY A 143 7.64 -41.83 -34.85
N PHE A 144 8.77 -42.09 -34.20
CA PHE A 144 10.06 -41.61 -34.69
C PHE A 144 10.45 -42.33 -35.98
N ILE A 145 10.71 -41.56 -37.04
CA ILE A 145 11.34 -42.05 -38.29
C ILE A 145 12.79 -41.56 -38.43
N ALA A 146 13.26 -40.70 -37.53
CA ALA A 146 14.60 -40.11 -37.51
C ALA A 146 15.06 -39.88 -36.06
N SER A 147 16.37 -39.64 -35.87
CA SER A 147 16.95 -39.35 -34.55
C SER A 147 16.43 -38.03 -33.96
N SER A 148 16.08 -37.05 -34.80
CA SER A 148 15.43 -35.80 -34.39
C SER A 148 14.23 -35.50 -35.27
N VAL A 149 13.10 -35.15 -34.67
CA VAL A 149 11.85 -34.78 -35.36
C VAL A 149 11.42 -33.40 -34.89
N GLU A 150 11.12 -32.51 -35.84
CA GLU A 150 10.50 -31.21 -35.56
C GLU A 150 9.00 -31.40 -35.31
N ILE A 151 8.52 -30.91 -34.16
CA ILE A 151 7.10 -30.96 -33.77
C ILE A 151 6.48 -29.57 -33.91
N ILE A 152 7.15 -28.55 -33.36
CA ILE A 152 6.78 -27.15 -33.51
C ILE A 152 7.91 -26.47 -34.25
N SER A 153 7.60 -25.85 -35.38
CA SER A 153 8.59 -25.16 -36.20
C SER A 153 8.94 -23.78 -35.61
N PRO A 154 10.23 -23.46 -35.40
CA PRO A 154 10.65 -22.12 -34.98
C PRO A 154 10.17 -21.01 -35.91
N LEU A 155 10.06 -21.30 -37.21
CA LEU A 155 9.68 -20.34 -38.24
C LEU A 155 8.18 -20.00 -38.21
N LEU A 156 7.36 -20.94 -37.74
CA LEU A 156 5.91 -20.76 -37.60
C LEU A 156 5.53 -20.20 -36.22
N ASN A 157 6.41 -20.35 -35.23
CA ASN A 157 6.24 -19.77 -33.90
C ASN A 157 6.67 -18.29 -33.87
N THR A 158 5.88 -17.41 -34.49
CA THR A 158 6.21 -15.97 -34.56
C THR A 158 5.85 -15.19 -33.30
N ASN A 159 4.82 -15.61 -32.57
CA ASN A 159 4.26 -14.88 -31.42
C ASN A 159 4.35 -15.63 -30.09
N GLY A 160 4.91 -16.85 -30.09
CA GLY A 160 4.92 -17.76 -28.95
C GLY A 160 3.92 -18.90 -29.12
N VAL A 161 4.17 -20.01 -28.41
CA VAL A 161 3.30 -21.19 -28.40
C VAL A 161 3.07 -21.64 -26.96
N ILE A 162 1.83 -21.95 -26.61
CA ILE A 162 1.52 -22.63 -25.35
C ILE A 162 1.51 -24.14 -25.62
N VAL A 163 2.46 -24.87 -25.04
CA VAL A 163 2.46 -26.33 -25.02
C VAL A 163 1.61 -26.78 -23.83
N ARG A 164 0.51 -27.48 -24.09
CA ARG A 164 -0.46 -27.91 -23.07
C ARG A 164 -0.15 -29.29 -22.51
N HIS A 165 0.24 -30.20 -23.38
CA HIS A 165 0.63 -31.55 -23.03
C HIS A 165 1.83 -31.96 -23.87
N ALA A 166 2.79 -32.63 -23.25
CA ALA A 166 3.94 -33.17 -23.92
C ALA A 166 4.32 -34.50 -23.26
N SER A 167 4.37 -35.55 -24.06
CA SER A 167 4.83 -36.87 -23.63
C SER A 167 5.68 -37.52 -24.72
N ILE A 168 6.58 -38.39 -24.27
CA ILE A 168 7.46 -39.15 -25.13
C ILE A 168 7.61 -40.56 -24.59
N LEU A 169 7.63 -41.55 -25.46
CA LEU A 169 7.71 -42.95 -25.09
C LEU A 169 8.70 -43.65 -26.02
N THR A 170 9.60 -44.45 -25.44
CA THR A 170 10.52 -45.31 -26.18
C THR A 170 10.44 -46.73 -25.65
N ALA A 171 10.93 -47.69 -26.44
CA ALA A 171 11.11 -49.05 -25.95
C ALA A 171 12.13 -49.08 -24.79
N ALA A 172 11.98 -50.04 -23.88
CA ALA A 172 12.85 -50.20 -22.72
C ALA A 172 14.34 -50.27 -23.15
N SER A 173 15.21 -49.54 -22.45
CA SER A 173 16.66 -49.38 -22.73
C SER A 173 17.07 -48.28 -23.72
N TYR A 174 16.16 -47.45 -24.23
CA TYR A 174 16.51 -46.33 -25.11
C TYR A 174 16.18 -44.96 -24.50
N ALA A 175 17.13 -44.04 -24.60
CA ALA A 175 16.96 -42.67 -24.14
C ALA A 175 16.28 -41.81 -25.21
N ALA A 176 15.27 -41.03 -24.80
CA ALA A 176 14.66 -40.00 -25.62
C ALA A 176 14.23 -38.79 -24.77
N GLY A 177 14.03 -37.67 -25.44
CA GLY A 177 13.61 -36.44 -24.79
C GLY A 177 12.93 -35.47 -25.74
N LEU A 178 12.20 -34.54 -25.15
CA LEU A 178 11.67 -33.37 -25.82
C LEU A 178 12.56 -32.18 -25.48
N PHE A 179 12.98 -31.45 -26.50
CA PHE A 179 13.89 -30.34 -26.40
C PHE A 179 13.30 -29.12 -27.08
N TYR A 180 13.66 -27.93 -26.59
CA TYR A 180 13.29 -26.65 -27.19
C TYR A 180 14.56 -25.82 -27.47
N GLY A 181 14.44 -24.71 -28.21
CA GLY A 181 15.59 -24.05 -28.83
C GLY A 181 15.20 -23.38 -30.14
N ALA A 182 16.14 -22.78 -30.88
CA ALA A 182 15.90 -22.21 -32.22
C ALA A 182 16.27 -23.18 -33.36
N SER A 183 16.91 -24.29 -33.02
CA SER A 183 17.39 -25.32 -33.94
C SER A 183 17.27 -26.70 -33.31
N ALA A 184 17.22 -27.74 -34.14
CA ALA A 184 17.19 -29.12 -33.69
C ALA A 184 18.35 -29.43 -32.71
N PRO A 185 18.09 -30.19 -31.63
CA PRO A 185 19.11 -30.55 -30.66
C PRO A 185 20.13 -31.50 -31.29
N GLY A 186 21.42 -31.22 -31.11
CA GLY A 186 22.50 -32.09 -31.62
C GLY A 186 22.77 -33.31 -30.74
N SER A 187 22.29 -33.33 -29.49
CA SER A 187 22.55 -34.42 -28.53
C SER A 187 21.56 -34.44 -27.36
N MET A 188 21.44 -35.61 -26.73
CA MET A 188 20.60 -35.86 -25.54
C MET A 188 21.02 -35.07 -24.30
N VAL A 189 22.24 -34.54 -24.27
CA VAL A 189 22.74 -33.71 -23.16
C VAL A 189 22.43 -32.22 -23.32
N SER A 190 21.73 -31.81 -24.38
CA SER A 190 21.41 -30.39 -24.64
C SER A 190 20.69 -29.69 -23.48
N ASN A 191 21.13 -28.49 -23.11
CA ASN A 191 20.68 -27.76 -21.90
C ASN A 191 19.19 -27.35 -21.91
N HIS A 192 18.51 -27.44 -23.06
CA HIS A 192 17.11 -27.01 -23.24
C HIS A 192 16.16 -28.20 -23.35
N ALA A 193 16.17 -29.09 -22.35
CA ALA A 193 15.26 -30.23 -22.33
C ALA A 193 13.97 -29.86 -21.58
N LEU A 194 12.83 -30.05 -22.24
CA LEU A 194 11.51 -30.02 -21.60
C LEU A 194 11.28 -31.32 -20.82
N ILE A 195 11.67 -32.45 -21.41
CA ILE A 195 11.53 -33.77 -20.79
C ILE A 195 12.68 -34.68 -21.21
N ARG A 196 13.19 -35.49 -20.28
CA ARG A 196 14.11 -36.60 -20.57
C ARG A 196 13.60 -37.87 -19.89
N SER A 197 13.65 -39.00 -20.58
CA SER A 197 13.48 -40.31 -19.94
C SER A 197 14.41 -41.34 -20.52
N SER A 198 14.82 -42.25 -19.64
CA SER A 198 15.57 -43.43 -19.99
C SER A 198 14.76 -44.71 -19.86
N ASN A 199 13.57 -44.75 -19.22
CA ASN A 199 12.82 -46.00 -18.96
C ASN A 199 11.33 -45.89 -18.51
N ALA A 200 10.73 -44.70 -18.39
CA ALA A 200 9.29 -44.52 -18.11
C ALA A 200 8.66 -43.54 -19.11
N VAL A 201 7.33 -43.43 -19.24
CA VAL A 201 6.68 -42.34 -19.99
C VAL A 201 6.86 -41.08 -19.15
N PRO A 202 7.84 -40.21 -19.39
CA PRO A 202 7.87 -38.95 -18.68
C PRO A 202 6.76 -38.08 -19.29
N VAL A 203 5.80 -37.70 -18.46
CA VAL A 203 4.70 -36.84 -18.87
C VAL A 203 4.94 -35.47 -18.26
N HIS A 204 4.88 -34.43 -19.09
CA HIS A 204 4.75 -33.07 -18.62
C HIS A 204 3.29 -32.65 -18.75
N ASP A 205 2.56 -32.67 -17.63
CA ASP A 205 1.15 -32.26 -17.53
C ASP A 205 1.00 -30.80 -17.08
N GLY A 206 2.00 -29.96 -17.37
CA GLY A 206 1.95 -28.51 -17.15
C GLY A 206 1.88 -27.73 -18.47
N GLN A 207 1.29 -26.53 -18.41
CA GLN A 207 1.38 -25.57 -19.51
C GLN A 207 2.77 -24.94 -19.54
N PHE A 208 3.43 -24.97 -20.69
CA PHE A 208 4.74 -24.36 -20.91
C PHE A 208 4.66 -23.35 -22.06
N LEU A 209 5.07 -22.10 -21.80
CA LEU A 209 5.20 -21.09 -22.84
C LEU A 209 6.54 -21.27 -23.57
N LEU A 210 6.45 -21.62 -24.85
CA LEU A 210 7.57 -21.61 -25.78
C LEU A 210 7.64 -20.24 -26.45
N SER A 211 8.65 -19.44 -26.11
CA SER A 211 8.83 -18.09 -26.68
C SER A 211 8.94 -18.10 -28.20
N ALA A 212 8.59 -16.97 -28.82
CA ALA A 212 8.69 -16.78 -30.27
C ALA A 212 10.10 -17.12 -30.81
N GLY A 213 10.15 -17.68 -32.01
CA GLY A 213 11.38 -18.13 -32.67
C GLY A 213 11.98 -19.40 -32.09
N LEU A 214 11.33 -20.04 -31.11
CA LEU A 214 11.73 -21.35 -30.60
C LEU A 214 10.84 -22.46 -31.15
N GLY A 215 11.42 -23.62 -31.41
CA GLY A 215 10.73 -24.84 -31.80
C GLY A 215 10.69 -25.85 -30.68
N LEU A 216 10.01 -26.97 -30.96
CA LEU A 216 9.99 -28.16 -30.12
C LEU A 216 10.42 -29.35 -30.97
N TRP A 217 11.38 -30.12 -30.46
CA TRP A 217 11.93 -31.29 -31.12
C TRP A 217 11.85 -32.49 -30.23
N ALA A 218 11.55 -33.63 -30.83
CA ALA A 218 11.73 -34.91 -30.17
C ALA A 218 13.03 -35.55 -30.67
N LEU A 219 13.91 -35.89 -29.73
CA LEU A 219 15.21 -36.50 -29.99
C LEU A 219 15.25 -37.87 -29.32
N SER A 220 15.71 -38.87 -30.05
CA SER A 220 15.89 -40.23 -29.55
C SER A 220 17.25 -40.78 -29.99
N THR A 221 17.82 -41.63 -29.13
CA THR A 221 19.04 -42.39 -29.44
C THR A 221 18.81 -43.50 -30.47
N VAL A 222 17.56 -43.87 -30.75
CA VAL A 222 17.18 -44.85 -31.78
C VAL A 222 15.87 -44.50 -32.48
N VAL A 223 15.65 -45.07 -33.66
CA VAL A 223 14.45 -44.88 -34.49
C VAL A 223 13.32 -45.82 -34.05
N ASN A 224 12.84 -45.70 -32.80
CA ASN A 224 11.70 -46.48 -32.29
C ASN A 224 11.11 -45.86 -31.01
N GLY A 225 9.98 -45.18 -31.15
CA GLY A 225 9.23 -44.59 -30.03
C GLY A 225 8.08 -43.74 -30.55
N TYR A 226 7.37 -43.09 -29.64
CA TYR A 226 6.22 -42.25 -29.90
C TYR A 226 6.33 -40.94 -29.12
N TYR A 227 5.78 -39.86 -29.67
CA TYR A 227 5.53 -38.64 -28.92
C TYR A 227 4.08 -38.23 -29.09
N THR A 228 3.55 -37.54 -28.07
CA THR A 228 2.25 -36.89 -28.11
C THR A 228 2.43 -35.48 -27.58
N VAL A 229 2.14 -34.48 -28.40
CA VAL A 229 2.21 -33.06 -28.00
C VAL A 229 0.95 -32.35 -28.46
N SER A 230 0.34 -31.55 -27.57
CA SER A 230 -0.71 -30.59 -27.93
C SER A 230 -0.28 -29.17 -27.61
N TRP A 231 -0.56 -28.25 -28.53
CA TRP A 231 -0.12 -26.87 -28.43
C TRP A 231 -1.00 -25.89 -29.19
N ASP A 232 -0.80 -24.62 -28.85
CA ASP A 232 -1.52 -23.48 -29.39
C ASP A 232 -0.57 -22.36 -29.79
N TYR A 233 -0.62 -21.93 -31.05
CA TYR A 233 0.07 -20.70 -31.47
C TYR A 233 -0.65 -19.48 -30.91
N LEU A 234 0.11 -18.58 -30.30
CA LEU A 234 -0.40 -17.28 -29.88
C LEU A 234 -0.73 -16.41 -31.11
N PRO A 235 -1.80 -15.60 -31.05
CA PRO A 235 -2.24 -14.75 -32.16
C PRO A 235 -1.23 -13.66 -32.50
#